data_AF-L8LWR5-F1
#
_entry.id   AF-L8LWR5-F1
#
_cell.length_a   1.000
_cell.length_b   1.000
_cell.length_c   1.000
_cell.angle_alpha   90.00
_cell.angle_beta   90.00
_cell.angle_gamma   90.00
#
_symmetry.space_group_name_H-M   'P 1'
#
loop_
_entity.id
_entity.type
_entity.pdbx_description
1 polymer ?
#
loop_
_entity_poly.entity_id
_entity_poly.type
_entity_poly.pdbx_seq_one_letter_code
_entity_poly.pdbx_strand_id
1 'polypeptide(L)'
;MKQGSFPVAIALGSNLGESISILENALVELNHTPGITLVSRSSWYQTKPIGPPQPDYINGCALLDVELTPKALLDTLLNIEAKAGRIRREKWGPRTLDLDLLLYGNLILNTPTLEIPHPRMKERAFVLVPLAEIAPDWLEPVSQKAIALLVEQVDCTGVSLLSKLPIDAIIPDDKITKYLLILRDHNDKSKFLAKAGFDQNNPQELKTAIYQLIKTSVAIEDSNNEYGTFYRVEGELIGINQRNLLVTTIWLKRKIDNKFQFITLKPKQGDKVQ
;
A
#
# COMPACT_ATOMS: atom_id res chain seq x y z
N MET A 1 -12.28 38.33 -2.08
CA MET A 1 -12.70 37.48 -3.22
C MET A 1 -12.71 36.05 -2.70
N LYS A 2 -13.83 35.32 -2.79
CA LYS A 2 -13.83 33.88 -2.45
C LYS A 2 -12.88 33.20 -3.43
N GLN A 3 -11.80 32.61 -2.94
CA GLN A 3 -10.92 31.78 -3.76
C GLN A 3 -11.78 30.62 -4.28
N GLY A 4 -11.78 30.37 -5.60
CA GLY A 4 -12.46 29.19 -6.13
C GLY A 4 -11.81 27.91 -5.59
N SER A 5 -12.57 26.81 -5.55
CA SER A 5 -12.00 25.49 -5.31
C SER A 5 -11.30 25.00 -6.58
N PHE A 6 -10.09 24.47 -6.44
CA PHE A 6 -9.29 23.95 -7.55
C PHE A 6 -9.03 22.46 -7.37
N PRO A 7 -9.13 21.65 -8.44
CA PRO A 7 -8.71 20.26 -8.38
C PRO A 7 -7.20 20.20 -8.24
N VAL A 8 -6.72 19.35 -7.35
CA VAL A 8 -5.31 19.18 -7.02
C VAL A 8 -4.99 17.68 -6.99
N ALA A 9 -3.81 17.31 -7.49
CA ALA A 9 -3.27 15.97 -7.32
C ALA A 9 -2.03 16.03 -6.41
N ILE A 10 -1.97 15.12 -5.43
CA ILE A 10 -0.80 14.91 -4.59
C ILE A 10 -0.34 13.44 -4.66
N ALA A 11 0.96 13.21 -4.50
CA ALA A 11 1.50 11.88 -4.22
C ALA A 11 1.75 11.72 -2.72
N LEU A 12 1.57 10.49 -2.24
CA LEU A 12 1.85 10.09 -0.87
C LEU A 12 2.83 8.92 -0.88
N GLY A 13 3.81 8.92 0.02
CA GLY A 13 4.80 7.85 0.14
C GLY A 13 5.26 7.60 1.58
N SER A 14 5.45 6.33 1.95
CA SER A 14 5.99 5.93 3.26
C SER A 14 6.81 4.65 3.14
N ASN A 15 7.96 4.59 3.83
CA ASN A 15 8.76 3.34 3.94
C ASN A 15 9.32 3.09 5.34
N LEU A 16 8.81 3.79 6.36
CA LEU A 16 9.14 3.57 7.76
C LEU A 16 7.88 3.44 8.62
N GLY A 17 7.88 2.48 9.52
CA GLY A 17 6.76 2.20 10.43
C GLY A 17 5.58 1.51 9.74
N GLU A 18 4.39 1.68 10.30
CA GLU A 18 3.13 1.14 9.75
C GLU A 18 2.65 2.00 8.56
N SER A 19 3.35 1.89 7.42
CA SER A 19 3.21 2.79 6.28
C SER A 19 1.76 2.99 5.81
N ILE A 20 0.95 1.93 5.70
CA ILE A 20 -0.46 2.07 5.30
C ILE A 20 -1.24 2.92 6.30
N SER A 21 -1.10 2.65 7.60
CA SER A 21 -1.78 3.41 8.65
C SER A 21 -1.34 4.87 8.66
N ILE A 22 -0.05 5.14 8.44
CA ILE A 22 0.48 6.50 8.35
C ILE A 22 -0.13 7.24 7.15
N LEU A 23 -0.21 6.59 5.99
CA LEU A 23 -0.77 7.18 4.77
C LEU A 23 -2.29 7.44 4.89
N GLU A 24 -3.05 6.50 5.44
CA GLU A 24 -4.50 6.69 5.68
C GLU A 24 -4.75 7.80 6.71
N ASN A 25 -3.94 7.90 7.76
CA ASN A 25 -4.04 8.99 8.73
C ASN A 25 -3.74 10.36 8.10
N ALA A 26 -2.76 10.43 7.19
CA ALA A 26 -2.46 11.66 6.46
C ALA A 26 -3.65 12.14 5.61
N LEU A 27 -4.37 11.20 4.97
CA LEU A 27 -5.57 11.52 4.20
C LEU A 27 -6.73 11.99 5.08
N VAL A 28 -6.91 11.39 6.26
CA VAL A 28 -7.89 11.84 7.25
C VAL A 28 -7.55 13.26 7.72
N GLU A 29 -6.28 13.55 8.01
CA GLU A 29 -5.85 14.89 8.42
C GLU A 29 -6.04 15.94 7.31
N LEU A 30 -5.75 15.58 6.05
CA LEU A 30 -6.02 16.43 4.90
C LEU A 30 -7.50 16.77 4.79
N ASN A 31 -8.38 15.78 4.89
CA ASN A 31 -9.83 15.98 4.78
C ASN A 31 -10.44 16.75 5.96
N HIS A 32 -9.76 16.78 7.11
CA HIS A 32 -10.15 17.61 8.26
C HIS A 32 -9.57 19.03 8.20
N THR A 33 -8.69 19.33 7.25
CA THR A 33 -8.09 20.67 7.12
C THR A 33 -9.05 21.61 6.39
N PRO A 34 -9.41 22.78 6.96
CA PRO A 34 -10.29 23.73 6.31
C PRO A 34 -9.80 24.15 4.91
N GLY A 35 -10.70 24.15 3.94
CA GLY A 35 -10.39 24.49 2.55
C GLY A 35 -9.73 23.35 1.75
N ILE A 36 -9.71 22.12 2.28
CA ILE A 36 -9.31 20.91 1.56
C ILE A 36 -10.44 19.88 1.67
N THR A 37 -10.86 19.32 0.53
CA THR A 37 -11.78 18.18 0.47
C THR A 37 -11.07 17.03 -0.23
N LEU A 38 -11.03 15.85 0.38
CA LEU A 38 -10.54 14.64 -0.27
C LEU A 38 -11.62 14.12 -1.24
N VAL A 39 -11.32 14.15 -2.54
CA VAL A 39 -12.24 13.70 -3.60
C VAL A 39 -12.11 12.19 -3.81
N SER A 40 -10.88 11.71 -3.97
CA SER A 40 -10.59 10.28 -4.13
C SER A 40 -9.12 9.98 -3.84
N ARG A 41 -8.79 8.69 -3.70
CA ARG A 41 -7.41 8.20 -3.65
C ARG A 41 -7.24 6.98 -4.55
N SER A 42 -6.03 6.76 -5.04
CA SER A 42 -5.66 5.54 -5.73
C SER A 42 -5.62 4.36 -4.77
N SER A 43 -5.41 3.18 -5.33
CA SER A 43 -4.88 2.04 -4.59
C SER A 43 -3.48 2.33 -4.05
N TRP A 44 -3.05 1.54 -3.07
CA TRP A 44 -1.67 1.57 -2.60
C TRP A 44 -0.79 0.73 -3.51
N TYR A 45 0.47 1.13 -3.71
CA TYR A 45 1.44 0.42 -4.54
C TYR A 45 2.74 0.25 -3.76
N GLN A 46 3.28 -0.96 -3.74
CA GLN A 46 4.63 -1.19 -3.23
C GLN A 46 5.65 -0.93 -4.32
N THR A 47 6.68 -0.15 -4.02
CA THR A 47 7.71 0.21 -5.01
C THR A 47 9.12 0.16 -4.42
N LYS A 48 10.11 -0.10 -5.28
CA LYS A 48 11.51 0.00 -4.88
C LYS A 48 11.92 1.44 -4.59
N PRO A 49 12.81 1.68 -3.62
CA PRO A 49 13.31 3.02 -3.35
C PRO A 49 14.20 3.53 -4.49
N ILE A 50 14.16 4.84 -4.74
CA ILE A 50 15.16 5.51 -5.58
C ILE A 50 16.31 5.96 -4.69
N GLY A 51 17.53 5.54 -5.02
CA GLY A 51 18.76 5.94 -4.30
C GLY A 51 19.36 4.79 -3.49
N PRO A 52 19.90 5.04 -2.28
CA PRO A 52 20.60 4.03 -1.51
C PRO A 52 19.66 2.88 -1.08
N PRO A 53 20.19 1.67 -0.83
CA PRO A 53 19.40 0.55 -0.32
C PRO A 53 18.66 0.91 0.97
N GLN A 54 17.36 0.69 0.96
CA GLN A 54 16.44 0.99 2.06
C GLN A 54 15.15 0.16 1.91
N PRO A 55 14.23 0.17 2.88
CA PRO A 55 12.96 -0.52 2.74
C PRO A 55 12.16 -0.04 1.53
N ASP A 56 11.39 -0.95 0.94
CA ASP A 56 10.42 -0.65 -0.13
C ASP A 56 9.40 0.39 0.37
N TYR A 57 8.95 1.25 -0.55
CA TYR A 57 7.93 2.26 -0.28
C TYR A 57 6.54 1.69 -0.51
N ILE A 58 5.57 2.19 0.27
CA ILE A 58 4.17 2.22 -0.11
C ILE A 58 3.87 3.62 -0.66
N ASN A 59 3.38 3.69 -1.90
CA ASN A 59 3.04 4.92 -2.60
C ASN A 59 1.56 4.90 -3.05
N GLY A 60 1.00 6.10 -3.20
CA GLY A 60 -0.32 6.31 -3.78
C GLY A 60 -0.50 7.78 -4.20
N CYS A 61 -1.64 8.09 -4.79
CA CYS A 61 -2.03 9.46 -5.14
C CYS A 61 -3.42 9.77 -4.57
N ALA A 62 -3.68 11.06 -4.35
CA ALA A 62 -4.99 11.55 -3.96
C ALA A 62 -5.39 12.76 -4.80
N LEU A 63 -6.68 12.83 -5.13
CA LEU A 63 -7.31 14.00 -5.70
C LEU A 63 -7.98 14.79 -4.59
N LEU A 64 -7.72 16.09 -4.58
CA LEU A 64 -8.26 17.03 -3.62
C LEU A 64 -8.98 18.15 -4.36
N ASP A 65 -10.01 18.70 -3.74
CA ASP A 65 -10.56 20.01 -4.08
C ASP A 65 -10.09 21.01 -3.02
N VAL A 66 -9.40 22.07 -3.46
CA VAL A 66 -8.63 22.95 -2.57
C VAL A 66 -8.96 24.42 -2.82
N GLU A 67 -9.29 25.14 -1.74
CA GLU A 67 -9.50 26.60 -1.72
C GLU A 67 -8.24 27.37 -1.30
N LEU A 68 -7.22 26.67 -0.79
CA LEU A 68 -5.94 27.24 -0.36
C LEU A 68 -5.04 27.59 -1.55
N THR A 69 -4.22 28.64 -1.41
CA THR A 69 -3.18 28.94 -2.41
C THR A 69 -2.16 27.78 -2.51
N PRO A 70 -1.44 27.62 -3.65
CA PRO A 70 -0.44 26.56 -3.79
C PRO A 70 0.61 26.56 -2.69
N LYS A 71 1.05 27.74 -2.25
CA LYS A 71 2.01 27.89 -1.15
C LYS A 71 1.41 27.46 0.19
N ALA A 72 0.18 27.89 0.50
CA ALA A 72 -0.49 27.48 1.72
C ALA A 72 -0.76 25.97 1.77
N LEU A 73 -1.14 25.37 0.62
CA LEU A 73 -1.27 23.91 0.51
C LEU A 73 0.08 23.21 0.77
N LEU A 74 1.17 23.67 0.14
CA LEU A 74 2.50 23.11 0.37
C LEU A 74 2.88 23.16 1.87
N ASP A 75 2.64 24.29 2.53
CA ASP A 75 2.92 24.44 3.96
C ASP A 75 2.07 23.49 4.82
N THR A 76 0.80 23.26 4.44
CA THR A 76 -0.06 22.25 5.06
C THR A 76 0.52 20.85 4.90
N LEU A 77 0.93 20.45 3.69
CA LEU A 77 1.53 19.13 3.44
C LEU A 77 2.78 18.91 4.30
N LEU A 78 3.69 19.90 4.34
CA LEU A 78 4.92 19.83 5.15
C LEU A 78 4.62 19.72 6.65
N ASN A 79 3.56 20.35 7.14
CA ASN A 79 3.14 20.25 8.54
C ASN A 79 2.59 18.86 8.88
N ILE A 80 1.80 18.25 7.99
CA ILE A 80 1.29 16.88 8.18
C ILE A 80 2.45 15.88 8.23
N GLU A 81 3.44 16.02 7.36
CA GLU A 81 4.66 15.22 7.40
C GLU A 81 5.42 15.35 8.72
N ALA A 82 5.56 16.57 9.24
CA ALA A 82 6.24 16.83 10.51
C ALA A 82 5.52 16.13 11.67
N LYS A 83 4.17 16.19 11.70
CA LYS A 83 3.34 15.48 12.69
C LYS A 83 3.45 13.95 12.57
N ALA A 84 3.61 13.44 11.35
CA ALA A 84 3.88 12.03 11.08
C ALA A 84 5.33 11.61 11.39
N GLY A 85 6.13 12.47 12.02
CA GLY A 85 7.48 12.15 12.47
C GLY A 85 8.55 12.19 11.38
N ARG A 86 8.31 12.90 10.27
CA ARG A 86 9.32 13.04 9.20
C ARG A 86 10.55 13.80 9.73
N ILE A 87 11.71 13.14 9.75
CA ILE A 87 13.01 13.77 10.11
C ILE A 87 13.91 13.85 8.86
N ARG A 88 14.30 15.06 8.46
CA ARG A 88 15.18 15.30 7.31
C ARG A 88 16.65 15.18 7.72
N ARG A 89 17.20 13.96 7.75
CA ARG A 89 18.62 13.70 8.08
C ARG A 89 19.51 13.52 6.84
N GLU A 90 19.05 12.74 5.88
CA GLU A 90 19.83 12.33 4.70
C GLU A 90 19.05 12.57 3.42
N LYS A 91 19.76 12.94 2.35
CA LYS A 91 19.17 13.07 1.01
C LYS A 91 18.77 11.68 0.50
N TRP A 92 17.49 11.51 0.18
CA TRP A 92 16.88 10.23 -0.24
C TRP A 92 16.87 9.13 0.83
N GLY A 93 16.98 9.51 2.11
CA GLY A 93 16.84 8.58 3.21
C GLY A 93 15.39 8.11 3.41
N PRO A 94 15.20 7.06 4.23
CA PRO A 94 13.89 6.57 4.62
C PRO A 94 13.04 7.64 5.30
N ARG A 95 11.73 7.58 5.12
CA ARG A 95 10.77 8.56 5.65
C ARG A 95 9.47 7.91 6.09
N THR A 96 8.95 8.41 7.21
CA THR A 96 7.65 8.01 7.74
C THR A 96 6.52 8.46 6.82
N LEU A 97 6.57 9.68 6.29
CA LEU A 97 5.62 10.22 5.33
C LEU A 97 6.31 11.21 4.37
N ASP A 98 5.90 11.19 3.11
CA ASP A 98 6.25 12.12 2.03
C ASP A 98 4.95 12.51 1.33
N LEU A 99 4.70 13.81 1.20
CA LEU A 99 3.56 14.40 0.51
C LEU A 99 4.07 15.37 -0.55
N ASP A 100 3.98 14.98 -1.83
CA ASP A 100 4.41 15.81 -2.95
C ASP A 100 3.19 16.44 -3.64
N LEU A 101 3.18 17.76 -3.80
CA LEU A 101 2.20 18.47 -4.62
C LEU A 101 2.52 18.26 -6.11
N LEU A 102 1.66 17.55 -6.85
CA LEU A 102 1.90 17.19 -8.25
C LEU A 102 1.30 18.19 -9.23
N LEU A 103 0.00 18.44 -9.12
CA LEU A 103 -0.80 19.25 -10.04
C LEU A 103 -1.73 20.17 -9.25
N TYR A 104 -2.00 21.36 -9.78
CA TYR A 104 -2.93 22.32 -9.21
C TYR A 104 -3.73 22.96 -10.34
N GLY A 105 -4.90 22.40 -10.65
CA GLY A 105 -5.67 22.72 -11.86
C GLY A 105 -4.79 22.67 -13.12
N ASN A 106 -4.81 23.75 -13.89
CA ASN A 106 -3.95 23.94 -15.06
C ASN A 106 -2.76 24.89 -14.78
N LEU A 107 -2.41 25.08 -13.51
CA LEU A 107 -1.36 26.02 -13.10
C LEU A 107 0.02 25.52 -13.53
N ILE A 108 0.79 26.41 -14.16
CA ILE A 108 2.23 26.28 -14.33
C ILE A 108 2.87 27.33 -13.43
N LEU A 109 3.61 26.90 -12.42
CA LEU A 109 4.27 27.73 -11.44
C LEU A 109 5.74 27.31 -11.34
N ASN A 110 6.64 28.28 -11.45
CA ASN A 110 8.06 28.06 -11.23
C ASN A 110 8.59 29.14 -10.29
N THR A 111 8.82 28.77 -9.04
CA THR A 111 9.40 29.65 -8.02
C THR A 111 10.57 28.95 -7.34
N PRO A 112 11.48 29.67 -6.67
CA PRO A 112 12.61 29.04 -5.96
C PRO A 112 12.22 28.02 -4.88
N THR A 113 10.95 27.98 -4.45
CA THR A 113 10.47 27.14 -3.34
C THR A 113 9.34 26.19 -3.73
N LEU A 114 8.77 26.32 -4.94
CA LEU A 114 7.64 25.52 -5.40
C LEU A 114 7.57 25.55 -6.93
N GLU A 115 7.55 24.35 -7.51
CA GLU A 115 7.36 24.09 -8.93
C GLU A 115 6.11 23.22 -9.14
N ILE A 116 5.21 23.66 -10.02
CA ILE A 116 3.99 22.95 -10.42
C ILE A 116 3.89 23.02 -11.96
N PRO A 117 3.66 21.92 -12.66
CA PRO A 117 3.62 20.53 -12.18
C PRO A 117 4.91 20.08 -11.52
N HIS A 118 4.85 19.10 -10.62
CA HIS A 118 6.06 18.63 -9.93
C HIS A 118 7.12 18.19 -10.95
N PRO A 119 8.35 18.74 -10.90
CA PRO A 119 9.30 18.71 -12.02
C PRO A 119 9.69 17.29 -12.45
N ARG A 120 9.69 16.35 -11.49
CA ARG A 120 10.08 14.95 -11.73
C ARG A 120 8.90 13.98 -11.80
N MET A 121 7.64 14.44 -11.80
CA MET A 121 6.50 13.52 -11.77
C MET A 121 6.47 12.61 -13.01
N LYS A 122 6.87 13.13 -14.18
CA LYS A 122 6.87 12.40 -15.46
C LYS A 122 7.92 11.29 -15.53
N GLU A 123 8.91 11.31 -14.64
CA GLU A 123 9.99 10.32 -14.58
C GLU A 123 9.69 9.17 -13.59
N ARG A 124 8.58 9.26 -12.84
CA ARG A 124 8.33 8.40 -11.68
C ARG A 124 7.09 7.54 -11.90
N ALA A 125 7.30 6.26 -12.23
CA ALA A 125 6.20 5.30 -12.37
C ALA A 125 5.37 5.17 -11.08
N PHE A 126 5.98 5.23 -9.90
CA PHE A 126 5.27 5.19 -8.61
C PHE A 126 4.40 6.43 -8.34
N VAL A 127 4.48 7.46 -9.19
CA VAL A 127 3.58 8.62 -9.21
C VAL A 127 2.55 8.46 -10.33
N LEU A 128 3.02 8.19 -11.56
CA LEU A 128 2.14 8.15 -12.73
C LEU A 128 1.14 6.99 -12.71
N VAL A 129 1.56 5.79 -12.28
CA VAL A 129 0.67 4.62 -12.21
C VAL A 129 -0.51 4.86 -11.25
N PRO A 130 -0.32 5.25 -9.98
CA PRO A 130 -1.45 5.57 -9.10
C PRO A 130 -2.25 6.79 -9.55
N LEU A 131 -1.61 7.81 -10.14
CA LEU A 131 -2.34 8.98 -10.63
C LEU A 131 -3.25 8.62 -11.83
N ALA A 132 -2.79 7.77 -12.74
CA ALA A 132 -3.58 7.32 -13.89
C ALA A 132 -4.80 6.49 -13.47
N GLU A 133 -4.76 5.81 -12.32
CA GLU A 133 -5.91 5.08 -11.76
C GLU A 133 -7.09 6.00 -11.45
N ILE A 134 -6.81 7.23 -10.99
CA ILE A 134 -7.83 8.16 -10.49
C ILE A 134 -8.05 9.40 -11.37
N ALA A 135 -7.10 9.72 -12.25
CA ALA A 135 -7.14 10.88 -13.13
C ALA A 135 -6.48 10.59 -14.50
N PRO A 136 -6.92 9.54 -15.24
CA PRO A 136 -6.28 9.11 -16.48
C PRO A 136 -6.27 10.22 -17.55
N ASP A 137 -7.35 10.99 -17.62
CA ASP A 137 -7.60 12.00 -18.66
C ASP A 137 -7.10 13.41 -18.28
N TRP A 138 -6.53 13.59 -17.08
CA TRP A 138 -6.00 14.90 -16.69
C TRP A 138 -4.81 15.25 -17.59
N LEU A 139 -4.90 16.37 -18.31
CA LEU A 139 -3.82 16.86 -19.14
C LEU A 139 -2.73 17.52 -18.28
N GLU A 140 -1.52 16.96 -18.30
CA GLU A 140 -0.38 17.57 -17.62
C GLU A 140 -0.10 18.96 -18.24
N PRO A 141 -0.16 20.07 -17.47
CA PRO A 141 -0.20 21.43 -18.01
C PRO A 141 0.92 21.81 -18.97
N VAL A 142 2.13 21.25 -18.80
CA VAL A 142 3.27 21.59 -19.67
C VAL A 142 3.26 20.77 -20.96
N SER A 143 3.12 19.44 -20.88
CA SER A 143 3.16 18.57 -22.06
C SER A 143 1.83 18.44 -22.80
N GLN A 144 0.72 18.84 -22.17
CA GLN A 144 -0.65 18.66 -22.67
C GLN A 144 -0.99 17.20 -22.99
N LYS A 145 -0.26 16.25 -22.41
CA LYS A 145 -0.55 14.81 -22.52
C LYS A 145 -1.40 14.38 -21.34
N ALA A 146 -2.37 13.50 -21.60
CA ALA A 146 -3.13 12.82 -20.56
C ALA A 146 -2.20 11.99 -19.67
N ILE A 147 -2.48 11.90 -18.37
CA ILE A 147 -1.69 11.10 -17.44
C ILE A 147 -1.56 9.65 -17.91
N ALA A 148 -2.62 9.05 -18.45
CA ALA A 148 -2.57 7.69 -18.99
C ALA A 148 -1.49 7.51 -20.07
N LEU A 149 -1.32 8.50 -20.95
CA LEU A 149 -0.28 8.47 -21.99
C LEU A 149 1.13 8.71 -21.44
N LEU A 150 1.26 9.38 -20.29
CA LEU A 150 2.56 9.56 -19.64
C LEU A 150 3.03 8.26 -18.97
N VAL A 151 2.12 7.41 -18.49
CA VAL A 151 2.47 6.08 -17.96
C VAL A 151 3.16 5.23 -19.02
N GLU A 152 2.70 5.28 -20.27
CA GLU A 152 3.31 4.54 -21.38
C GLU A 152 4.77 4.95 -21.70
N GLN A 153 5.22 6.09 -21.16
CA GLN A 153 6.55 6.66 -21.40
C GLN A 153 7.53 6.38 -20.26
N VAL A 154 7.14 5.63 -19.22
CA VAL A 154 7.98 5.30 -18.08
C VAL A 154 8.06 3.80 -17.84
N ASP A 155 9.20 3.32 -17.35
CA ASP A 155 9.32 1.93 -16.91
C ASP A 155 8.53 1.71 -15.61
N CYS A 156 7.46 0.91 -15.71
CA CYS A 156 6.62 0.54 -14.57
C CYS A 156 7.15 -0.67 -13.78
N THR A 157 8.32 -1.21 -14.15
CA THR A 157 8.94 -2.32 -13.43
C THR A 157 9.15 -1.97 -11.96
N GLY A 158 8.72 -2.86 -11.07
CA GLY A 158 8.85 -2.66 -9.63
C GLY A 158 7.79 -1.74 -9.01
N VAL A 159 6.71 -1.45 -9.73
CA VAL A 159 5.48 -0.86 -9.17
C VAL A 159 4.41 -1.94 -9.06
N SER A 160 4.16 -2.42 -7.84
CA SER A 160 3.26 -3.55 -7.59
C SER A 160 2.02 -3.09 -6.83
N LEU A 161 0.83 -3.32 -7.39
CA LEU A 161 -0.44 -3.01 -6.74
C LEU A 161 -0.57 -3.78 -5.41
N LEU A 162 -0.83 -3.05 -4.32
CA LEU A 162 -1.21 -3.61 -3.04
C LEU A 162 -2.72 -3.87 -3.04
N SER A 163 -3.09 -5.09 -3.44
CA SER A 163 -4.48 -5.53 -3.45
C SER A 163 -4.79 -6.31 -2.18
N LYS A 164 -6.01 -6.20 -1.66
CA LYS A 164 -6.52 -7.23 -0.74
C LYS A 164 -6.86 -8.46 -1.55
N LEU A 165 -6.71 -9.64 -0.96
CA LEU A 165 -7.25 -10.83 -1.61
C LEU A 165 -8.78 -10.75 -1.63
N PRO A 166 -9.41 -11.24 -2.71
CA PRO A 166 -10.85 -11.17 -2.82
C PRO A 166 -11.52 -12.09 -1.79
N ILE A 167 -12.75 -11.75 -1.40
CA ILE A 167 -13.47 -12.48 -0.35
C ILE A 167 -13.81 -13.92 -0.74
N ASP A 168 -13.82 -14.22 -2.05
CA ASP A 168 -14.03 -15.55 -2.61
C ASP A 168 -12.74 -16.38 -2.70
N ALA A 169 -11.63 -15.91 -2.12
CA ALA A 169 -10.40 -16.68 -2.01
C ALA A 169 -10.66 -18.04 -1.33
N ILE A 170 -10.17 -19.10 -1.95
CA ILE A 170 -10.42 -20.47 -1.54
C ILE A 170 -9.39 -20.90 -0.51
N ILE A 171 -9.87 -21.30 0.67
CA ILE A 171 -9.06 -22.02 1.66
C ILE A 171 -9.52 -23.49 1.66
N PRO A 172 -8.77 -24.42 1.04
CA PRO A 172 -9.15 -25.83 1.02
C PRO A 172 -9.18 -26.40 2.44
N ASP A 173 -10.24 -27.12 2.81
CA ASP A 173 -10.39 -27.66 4.17
C ASP A 173 -9.24 -28.60 4.54
N ASP A 174 -8.80 -29.43 3.57
CA ASP A 174 -7.65 -30.32 3.74
C ASP A 174 -6.34 -29.59 4.07
N LYS A 175 -6.17 -28.33 3.63
CA LYS A 175 -5.01 -27.51 4.04
C LYS A 175 -5.06 -27.17 5.52
N ILE A 176 -6.24 -26.99 6.08
CA ILE A 176 -6.42 -26.71 7.50
C ILE A 176 -6.28 -28.01 8.29
N THR A 177 -7.14 -28.99 8.01
CA THR A 177 -7.34 -30.19 8.84
C THR A 177 -6.27 -31.26 8.65
N LYS A 178 -5.68 -31.40 7.45
CA LYS A 178 -4.69 -32.45 7.14
C LYS A 178 -3.26 -31.93 7.03
N TYR A 179 -3.06 -30.60 7.12
CA TYR A 179 -1.74 -29.99 6.95
C TYR A 179 -1.37 -29.01 8.06
N LEU A 180 -2.11 -27.91 8.25
CA LEU A 180 -1.73 -26.89 9.24
C LEU A 180 -1.88 -27.34 10.69
N LEU A 181 -2.95 -28.09 11.00
CA LEU A 181 -3.29 -28.52 12.36
C LEU A 181 -2.78 -29.93 12.71
N ILE A 182 -2.01 -30.55 11.81
CA ILE A 182 -1.42 -31.86 12.04
C ILE A 182 -0.01 -31.70 12.62
N LEU A 183 0.25 -32.39 13.73
CA LEU A 183 1.56 -32.48 14.35
C LEU A 183 2.55 -33.19 13.43
N ARG A 184 3.77 -32.63 13.33
CA ARG A 184 4.82 -33.12 12.43
C ARG A 184 6.19 -33.03 13.11
N ASP A 185 7.11 -33.90 12.70
CA ASP A 185 8.46 -33.90 13.28
C ASP A 185 9.30 -32.70 12.82
N HIS A 186 9.04 -32.18 11.63
CA HIS A 186 9.75 -31.05 11.04
C HIS A 186 8.79 -29.99 10.47
N ASN A 187 9.16 -28.71 10.63
CA ASN A 187 8.37 -27.56 10.17
C ASN A 187 6.90 -27.61 10.65
N ASP A 188 6.70 -27.99 11.90
CA ASP A 188 5.38 -28.18 12.51
C ASP A 188 4.66 -26.84 12.74
N LYS A 189 3.66 -26.58 11.89
CA LYS A 189 2.83 -25.39 11.99
C LYS A 189 1.79 -25.52 13.09
N SER A 190 1.41 -26.74 13.47
CA SER A 190 0.39 -26.97 14.49
C SER A 190 0.88 -26.51 15.86
N LYS A 191 2.15 -26.77 16.21
CA LYS A 191 2.79 -26.24 17.44
C LYS A 191 2.81 -24.71 17.48
N PHE A 192 3.08 -24.07 16.34
CA PHE A 192 3.07 -22.60 16.26
C PHE A 192 1.65 -22.05 16.43
N LEU A 193 0.68 -22.62 15.71
CA LEU A 193 -0.73 -22.22 15.75
C LEU A 193 -1.38 -22.49 17.12
N ALA A 194 -0.96 -23.55 17.82
CA ALA A 194 -1.41 -23.87 19.18
C ALA A 194 -1.08 -22.77 20.19
N LYS A 195 -0.05 -21.94 19.94
CA LYS A 195 0.24 -20.77 20.79
C LYS A 195 -0.94 -19.78 20.81
N ALA A 196 -1.70 -19.69 19.73
CA ALA A 196 -2.93 -18.90 19.59
C ALA A 196 -4.22 -19.69 19.87
N GLY A 197 -4.10 -20.92 20.39
CA GLY A 197 -5.22 -21.79 20.73
C GLY A 197 -5.82 -22.57 19.55
N PHE A 198 -5.21 -22.53 18.37
CA PHE A 198 -5.70 -23.32 17.23
C PHE A 198 -5.20 -24.78 17.31
N ASP A 199 -6.12 -25.73 17.19
CA ASP A 199 -5.86 -27.17 17.18
C ASP A 199 -6.88 -27.90 16.27
N GLN A 200 -6.83 -29.23 16.24
CA GLN A 200 -7.70 -30.05 15.37
C GLN A 200 -9.19 -29.98 15.73
N ASN A 201 -9.55 -29.46 16.90
CA ASN A 201 -10.94 -29.35 17.36
C ASN A 201 -11.59 -28.05 16.90
N ASN A 202 -10.82 -27.06 16.46
CA ASN A 202 -11.32 -25.74 16.04
C ASN A 202 -10.80 -25.28 14.65
N PRO A 203 -10.88 -26.14 13.61
CA PRO A 203 -10.37 -25.80 12.28
C PRO A 203 -11.10 -24.62 11.62
N GLN A 204 -12.38 -24.42 11.96
CA GLN A 204 -13.18 -23.37 11.36
C GLN A 204 -12.79 -21.98 11.91
N GLU A 205 -12.35 -21.91 13.16
CA GLU A 205 -11.84 -20.72 13.83
C GLU A 205 -10.53 -20.28 13.17
N LEU A 206 -9.62 -21.23 12.89
CA LEU A 206 -8.40 -20.92 12.13
C LEU A 206 -8.72 -20.41 10.73
N LYS A 207 -9.66 -21.05 10.02
CA LYS A 207 -10.09 -20.61 8.68
C LYS A 207 -10.65 -19.19 8.73
N THR A 208 -11.46 -18.88 9.73
CA THR A 208 -12.04 -17.55 9.96
C THR A 208 -10.97 -16.51 10.27
N ALA A 209 -9.97 -16.85 11.10
CA ALA A 209 -8.84 -15.96 11.39
C ALA A 209 -8.00 -15.67 10.14
N ILE A 210 -7.77 -16.65 9.26
CA ILE A 210 -7.08 -16.44 7.98
C ILE A 210 -7.91 -15.52 7.06
N TYR A 211 -9.23 -15.71 6.97
CA TYR A 211 -10.10 -14.81 6.21
C TYR A 211 -10.07 -13.38 6.75
N GLN A 212 -10.08 -13.22 8.07
CA GLN A 212 -10.00 -11.90 8.68
C GLN A 212 -8.66 -11.23 8.39
N LEU A 213 -7.55 -11.97 8.49
CA LEU A 213 -6.22 -11.50 8.12
C LEU A 213 -6.19 -10.96 6.68
N ILE A 214 -6.70 -11.70 5.69
CA ILE A 214 -6.66 -11.22 4.30
C ILE A 214 -7.63 -10.08 4.00
N LYS A 215 -8.66 -9.91 4.84
CA LYS A 215 -9.60 -8.79 4.76
C LYS A 215 -8.98 -7.50 5.29
N THR A 216 -8.09 -7.59 6.28
CA THR A 216 -7.46 -6.42 6.91
C THR A 216 -6.07 -6.13 6.37
N SER A 217 -5.35 -7.15 5.92
CA SER A 217 -3.99 -7.04 5.39
C SER A 217 -3.96 -6.98 3.87
N VAL A 218 -2.89 -6.41 3.36
CA VAL A 218 -2.60 -6.32 1.95
C VAL A 218 -1.89 -7.59 1.45
N ALA A 219 -2.20 -7.99 0.23
CA ALA A 219 -1.45 -8.96 -0.55
C ALA A 219 -0.40 -8.29 -1.42
N ILE A 220 0.81 -8.83 -1.35
CA ILE A 220 1.97 -8.41 -2.14
C ILE A 220 2.27 -9.54 -3.12
N GLU A 221 2.42 -9.22 -4.40
CA GLU A 221 2.90 -10.19 -5.39
C GLU A 221 4.34 -10.63 -5.05
N ASP A 222 4.60 -11.93 -5.05
CA ASP A 222 5.86 -12.52 -4.57
C ASP A 222 6.66 -13.19 -5.69
N SER A 223 6.01 -14.03 -6.51
CA SER A 223 6.65 -14.73 -7.64
C SER A 223 5.60 -15.25 -8.62
N ASN A 224 6.03 -15.80 -9.76
CA ASN A 224 5.13 -16.38 -10.76
C ASN A 224 5.73 -17.69 -11.31
N ASN A 225 4.88 -18.65 -11.67
CA ASN A 225 5.28 -19.87 -12.38
C ASN A 225 4.20 -20.34 -13.38
N GLU A 226 4.35 -21.55 -13.91
CA GLU A 226 3.40 -22.12 -14.88
C GLU A 226 1.96 -22.26 -14.35
N TYR A 227 1.77 -22.37 -13.04
CA TYR A 227 0.46 -22.54 -12.40
C TYR A 227 -0.23 -21.20 -12.06
N GLY A 228 0.54 -20.10 -11.99
CA GLY A 228 0.03 -18.75 -11.75
C GLY A 228 0.92 -17.91 -10.85
N THR A 229 0.37 -16.79 -10.40
CA THR A 229 1.08 -15.76 -9.64
C THR A 229 0.89 -15.98 -8.13
N PHE A 230 1.98 -16.02 -7.39
CA PHE A 230 2.01 -16.12 -5.94
C PHE A 230 1.92 -14.75 -5.29
N TYR A 231 1.12 -14.68 -4.23
CA TYR A 231 0.96 -13.52 -3.38
C TYR A 231 1.26 -13.90 -1.93
N ARG A 232 1.81 -12.96 -1.17
CA ARG A 232 1.99 -13.06 0.27
C ARG A 232 1.14 -12.03 0.99
N VAL A 233 0.50 -12.44 2.08
CA VAL A 233 -0.20 -11.52 2.99
C VAL A 233 0.44 -11.67 4.37
N GLU A 234 0.91 -10.55 4.91
CA GLU A 234 1.53 -10.49 6.24
C GLU A 234 0.64 -9.76 7.24
N GLY A 235 0.66 -10.18 8.49
CA GLY A 235 -0.07 -9.50 9.56
C GLY A 235 -0.28 -10.38 10.78
N GLU A 236 -1.18 -9.92 11.64
CA GLU A 236 -1.55 -10.62 12.87
C GLU A 236 -2.71 -11.59 12.64
N LEU A 237 -2.45 -12.86 12.92
CA LEU A 237 -3.48 -13.89 13.05
C LEU A 237 -4.02 -13.85 14.48
N ILE A 238 -5.26 -13.41 14.65
CA ILE A 238 -5.90 -13.27 15.96
C ILE A 238 -6.30 -14.65 16.49
N GLY A 239 -5.70 -15.04 17.62
CA GLY A 239 -5.97 -16.33 18.28
C GLY A 239 -7.27 -16.36 19.07
N ILE A 240 -7.82 -17.56 19.25
CA ILE A 240 -9.02 -17.77 20.08
C ILE A 240 -8.76 -17.48 21.56
N ASN A 241 -7.50 -17.56 21.99
CA ASN A 241 -7.05 -17.25 23.33
C ASN A 241 -6.56 -15.79 23.48
N GLN A 242 -6.95 -14.90 22.55
CA GLN A 242 -6.53 -13.49 22.47
C GLN A 242 -5.03 -13.26 22.26
N ARG A 243 -4.26 -14.32 21.96
CA ARG A 243 -2.87 -14.17 21.58
C ARG A 243 -2.76 -14.08 20.06
N ASN A 244 -2.17 -12.98 19.59
CA ASN A 244 -1.92 -12.78 18.16
C ASN A 244 -0.61 -13.44 17.75
N LEU A 245 -0.57 -13.97 16.53
CA LEU A 245 0.63 -14.51 15.91
C LEU A 245 0.99 -13.69 14.67
N LEU A 246 2.24 -13.25 14.56
CA LEU A 246 2.73 -12.63 13.32
C LEU A 246 3.02 -13.70 12.28
N VAL A 247 2.33 -13.61 11.14
CA VAL A 247 2.35 -14.63 10.11
C VAL A 247 2.56 -14.05 8.72
N THR A 248 3.12 -14.88 7.84
CA THR A 248 3.08 -14.70 6.39
C THR A 248 2.24 -15.83 5.81
N THR A 249 1.13 -15.49 5.13
CA THR A 249 0.33 -16.44 4.35
C THR A 249 0.68 -16.35 2.88
N ILE A 250 0.67 -17.49 2.19
CA ILE A 250 1.01 -17.62 0.78
C ILE A 250 -0.23 -18.08 0.02
N TRP A 251 -0.49 -17.40 -1.09
CA TRP A 251 -1.66 -17.56 -1.92
C TRP A 251 -1.24 -17.68 -3.37
N LEU A 252 -2.00 -18.44 -4.17
CA LEU A 252 -1.79 -18.57 -5.61
C LEU A 252 -3.02 -18.04 -6.33
N LYS A 253 -2.85 -17.03 -7.18
CA LYS A 253 -3.84 -16.68 -8.20
C LYS A 253 -3.67 -17.66 -9.36
N ARG A 254 -4.54 -18.65 -9.43
CA ARG A 254 -4.41 -19.75 -10.39
C ARG A 254 -4.65 -19.24 -11.81
N LYS A 255 -3.79 -19.63 -12.75
CA LYS A 255 -3.92 -19.25 -14.16
C LYS A 255 -5.17 -19.84 -14.83
N ILE A 256 -5.63 -21.00 -14.38
CA ILE A 256 -6.73 -21.75 -15.00
C ILE A 256 -8.10 -21.05 -14.84
N ASP A 257 -8.33 -20.35 -13.73
CA ASP A 257 -9.63 -19.78 -13.41
C ASP A 257 -9.57 -18.43 -12.68
N ASN A 258 -8.38 -17.85 -12.55
CA ASN A 258 -8.10 -16.59 -11.85
C ASN A 258 -8.50 -16.55 -10.37
N LYS A 259 -8.88 -17.69 -9.77
CA LYS A 259 -9.22 -17.74 -8.35
C LYS A 259 -7.98 -17.76 -7.49
N PHE A 260 -8.06 -17.09 -6.34
CA PHE A 260 -7.04 -17.16 -5.31
C PHE A 260 -7.23 -18.41 -4.47
N GLN A 261 -6.15 -19.16 -4.24
CA GLN A 261 -6.16 -20.33 -3.39
C GLN A 261 -5.07 -20.22 -2.32
N PHE A 262 -5.43 -20.48 -1.08
CA PHE A 262 -4.49 -20.59 0.03
C PHE A 262 -3.53 -21.76 -0.19
N ILE A 263 -2.23 -21.48 -0.09
CA ILE A 263 -1.16 -22.48 -0.23
C ILE A 263 -0.66 -22.92 1.15
N THR A 264 -0.31 -21.95 2.00
CA THR A 264 0.22 -22.19 3.35
C THR A 264 0.28 -20.92 4.19
N LEU A 265 0.47 -21.09 5.50
CA LEU A 265 0.89 -20.07 6.46
C LEU A 265 2.28 -20.43 7.03
N LYS A 266 3.08 -19.43 7.40
CA LYS A 266 4.33 -19.60 8.16
C LYS A 266 4.52 -18.44 9.17
N PRO A 267 5.29 -18.63 10.26
CA PRO A 267 5.70 -17.52 11.12
C PRO A 267 6.45 -16.46 10.32
N LYS A 268 6.25 -15.18 10.64
CA LYS A 268 7.05 -14.09 10.05
C LYS A 268 8.48 -14.15 10.63
N GLN A 269 9.50 -13.97 9.79
CA GLN A 269 10.91 -14.03 10.24
C GLN A 269 11.18 -12.98 11.32
N GLY A 270 11.57 -13.45 12.52
CA GLY A 270 11.74 -12.64 13.73
C GLY A 270 11.42 -13.46 14.99
N ASP A 271 10.40 -14.32 14.90
CA ASP A 271 10.10 -15.32 15.92
C ASP A 271 10.75 -16.64 15.53
N LYS A 272 11.99 -16.88 16.01
CA LYS A 272 12.54 -18.23 15.96
C LYS A 272 11.60 -19.15 16.74
N VAL A 273 11.12 -20.19 16.08
CA VAL A 273 10.54 -21.35 16.74
C VAL A 273 11.70 -21.99 17.53
N GLN A 274 11.73 -21.73 18.84
CA GLN A 274 12.38 -22.65 19.78
C GLN A 274 11.58 -23.96 19.79
#